data_AF-A0A5C3QF37-F1
#
_entry.id   AF-A0A5C3QF37-F1
#
_cell.length_a   1.000
_cell.length_b   1.000
_cell.length_c   1.000
_cell.angle_alpha   90.00
_cell.angle_beta   90.00
_cell.angle_gamma   90.00
#
_symmetry.space_group_name_H-M   'P 1'
#
loop_
_entity.id
_entity.type
_entity.pdbx_description
1 polymer ?
#
loop_
_entity_poly.entity_id
_entity_poly.type
_entity_poly.pdbx_seq_one_letter_code
_entity_poly.pdbx_strand_id
1 'polypeptide(L)'
;MEPPPETLHPPAYTEKPAPRSSRRSRSLQKSGLPVHGCGGSHPRPINTNATQTVAENQETESNPGSPNDSSELSLASSRFPLPDHWLGPGKKDAHPHWQDSRVRAMAGVKQTLFVFLCTTALCYADLKHICHAICFHPENHDETRWNKLTRQIRNAMQGVVLWATFMCALCTSFITQDAPMQSIFPYTHPAPYHFFLLSFAACLGGLSPAAGIVLILLKFKPPWIQQTLFSSKFHVYTTLILFSYPAWSIYAGLLLLCIHRACNGSVCIVIIDEKLSHRVQEASITERIVRSSPL
;
A
#
# COMPACT_ATOMS: atom_id res chain seq x y z
N MET A 1 5.11 -51.92 16.84
CA MET A 1 3.96 -51.19 17.41
C MET A 1 4.23 -49.73 17.16
N GLU A 2 3.64 -49.20 16.09
CA GLU A 2 3.78 -47.81 15.66
C GLU A 2 2.80 -46.97 16.50
N PRO A 3 3.23 -45.87 17.14
CA PRO A 3 2.31 -45.03 17.89
C PRO A 3 1.30 -44.37 16.93
N PRO A 4 0.01 -44.30 17.30
CA PRO A 4 -0.99 -43.69 16.44
C PRO A 4 -0.70 -42.20 16.23
N PRO A 5 -1.04 -41.64 15.06
CA PRO A 5 -0.79 -40.24 14.73
C PRO A 5 -1.55 -39.33 15.70
N GLU A 6 -0.81 -38.42 16.31
CA GLU A 6 -1.29 -37.43 17.27
C GLU A 6 -2.21 -36.44 16.54
N THR A 7 -3.52 -36.61 16.69
CA THR A 7 -4.54 -35.70 16.16
C THR A 7 -4.41 -34.34 16.86
N LEU A 8 -3.76 -33.38 16.20
CA LEU A 8 -3.76 -31.98 16.62
C LEU A 8 -5.20 -31.44 16.60
N HIS A 9 -5.83 -31.37 17.76
CA HIS A 9 -7.06 -30.62 17.92
C HIS A 9 -6.76 -29.12 17.74
N PRO A 10 -7.49 -28.40 16.86
CA PRO A 10 -7.35 -26.97 16.76
C PRO A 10 -7.65 -26.32 18.12
N PRO A 11 -6.96 -25.25 18.51
CA PRO A 11 -7.22 -24.57 19.78
C PRO A 11 -8.69 -24.18 19.83
N ALA A 12 -9.39 -24.69 20.84
CA ALA A 12 -10.78 -24.35 21.11
C ALA A 12 -10.84 -22.85 21.43
N TYR A 13 -11.18 -22.04 20.44
CA TYR A 13 -11.61 -20.67 20.67
C TYR A 13 -12.93 -20.76 21.44
N THR A 14 -12.84 -20.57 22.76
CA THR A 14 -14.02 -20.44 23.61
C THR A 14 -14.68 -19.12 23.22
N GLU A 15 -15.67 -19.17 22.32
CA GLU A 15 -16.61 -18.07 22.12
C GLU A 15 -17.28 -17.81 23.47
N LYS A 16 -16.76 -16.82 24.20
CA LYS A 16 -17.39 -16.33 25.41
C LYS A 16 -18.72 -15.72 24.96
N PRO A 17 -19.88 -16.28 25.35
CA PRO A 17 -21.16 -15.78 24.88
C PRO A 17 -21.28 -14.31 25.28
N ALA A 18 -21.52 -13.45 24.28
CA ALA A 18 -21.77 -12.03 24.52
C ALA A 18 -22.92 -11.89 25.54
N PRO A 19 -22.84 -10.92 26.47
CA PRO A 19 -23.90 -10.69 27.43
C PRO A 19 -25.21 -10.44 26.67
N ARG A 20 -26.23 -11.27 26.96
CA ARG A 20 -27.59 -11.11 26.44
C ARG A 20 -28.10 -9.73 26.84
N SER A 21 -28.01 -8.76 25.94
CA SER A 21 -28.79 -7.54 26.06
C SER A 21 -30.27 -7.91 25.97
N SER A 22 -31.02 -7.47 26.96
CA SER A 22 -32.46 -7.63 27.07
C SER A 22 -33.15 -7.09 25.82
N ARG A 23 -33.51 -8.00 24.91
CA ARG A 23 -34.26 -7.69 23.69
C ARG A 23 -35.70 -7.38 24.08
N ARG A 24 -35.97 -6.08 24.27
CA ARG A 24 -37.32 -5.56 24.48
C ARG A 24 -38.12 -5.73 23.19
N SER A 25 -38.91 -6.80 23.12
CA SER A 25 -39.86 -7.06 22.04
C SER A 25 -40.86 -5.91 21.88
N ARG A 26 -40.77 -5.15 20.78
CA ARG A 26 -41.90 -4.37 20.26
C ARG A 26 -42.54 -5.16 19.13
N SER A 27 -43.69 -5.74 19.44
CA SER A 27 -44.67 -6.24 18.48
C SER A 27 -45.51 -5.08 17.95
N LEU A 28 -45.65 -4.98 16.62
CA LEU A 28 -46.68 -4.27 15.83
C LEU A 28 -46.06 -4.08 14.42
N GLN A 29 -46.70 -4.31 13.27
CA GLN A 29 -48.09 -4.63 12.95
C GLN A 29 -48.10 -5.19 11.52
N LYS A 30 -49.10 -6.02 11.26
CA LYS A 30 -49.33 -6.84 10.08
C LYS A 30 -50.15 -6.06 9.04
N SER A 31 -49.63 -5.92 7.83
CA SER A 31 -50.38 -5.59 6.60
C SER A 31 -49.53 -6.14 5.45
N GLY A 32 -49.95 -7.06 4.59
CA GLY A 32 -51.22 -7.13 3.88
C GLY A 32 -50.86 -7.12 2.38
N LEU A 33 -50.85 -8.31 1.78
CA LEU A 33 -50.59 -8.68 0.37
C LEU A 33 -51.39 -7.84 -0.67
N PRO A 34 -50.97 -7.73 -1.95
CA PRO A 34 -51.22 -8.82 -2.90
C PRO A 34 -50.13 -9.14 -3.94
N VAL A 35 -50.21 -10.40 -4.38
CA VAL A 35 -49.53 -11.05 -5.50
C VAL A 35 -50.16 -10.63 -6.84
N HIS A 36 -49.33 -10.30 -7.82
CA HIS A 36 -49.57 -10.34 -9.28
C HIS A 36 -48.17 -10.21 -9.92
N GLY A 37 -47.73 -10.91 -10.96
CA GLY A 37 -48.22 -11.96 -11.83
C GLY A 37 -47.12 -12.15 -12.90
N CYS A 38 -46.91 -13.37 -13.39
CA CYS A 38 -45.93 -13.67 -14.44
C CYS A 38 -46.28 -13.01 -15.78
N GLY A 39 -45.27 -12.55 -16.52
CA GLY A 39 -45.41 -12.32 -17.95
C GLY A 39 -44.24 -11.59 -18.61
N GLY A 40 -43.71 -12.17 -19.69
CA GLY A 40 -43.26 -11.39 -20.85
C GLY A 40 -41.77 -11.12 -20.99
N SER A 41 -41.12 -12.01 -21.72
CA SER A 41 -39.87 -11.80 -22.46
C SER A 41 -39.94 -10.65 -23.48
N HIS A 42 -38.96 -9.73 -23.48
CA HIS A 42 -38.37 -9.11 -24.67
C HIS A 42 -37.06 -8.35 -24.34
N PRO A 43 -36.03 -8.38 -25.20
CA PRO A 43 -34.80 -7.61 -25.03
C PRO A 43 -34.81 -6.35 -25.90
N ARG A 44 -34.48 -5.16 -25.34
CA ARG A 44 -33.97 -3.95 -26.04
C ARG A 44 -33.87 -2.76 -25.06
N PRO A 45 -33.20 -1.66 -25.43
CA PRO A 45 -31.80 -1.50 -25.79
C PRO A 45 -31.08 -0.59 -24.77
N ILE A 46 -29.74 -0.53 -24.87
CA ILE A 46 -28.91 0.45 -24.17
C ILE A 46 -29.31 1.85 -24.64
N ASN A 47 -29.76 2.70 -23.72
CA ASN A 47 -29.87 4.13 -23.98
C ASN A 47 -29.14 4.93 -22.90
N THR A 48 -28.24 5.75 -23.41
CA THR A 48 -27.39 6.76 -22.77
C THR A 48 -28.19 7.94 -22.24
N ASN A 49 -27.62 8.57 -21.21
CA ASN A 49 -27.85 9.94 -20.74
C ASN A 49 -29.12 10.22 -19.92
N ALA A 50 -28.94 10.38 -18.61
CA ALA A 50 -29.76 11.28 -17.81
C ALA A 50 -28.97 11.82 -16.61
N THR A 51 -28.68 13.12 -16.68
CA THR A 51 -28.28 14.01 -15.59
C THR A 51 -29.28 13.91 -14.45
N GLN A 52 -28.83 13.52 -13.25
CA GLN A 52 -29.62 13.59 -12.02
C GLN A 52 -29.17 14.80 -11.18
N THR A 53 -29.96 15.87 -11.25
CA THR A 53 -30.08 16.89 -10.20
C THR A 53 -30.76 16.24 -9.00
N VAL A 54 -30.01 16.04 -7.92
CA VAL A 54 -30.54 15.57 -6.64
C VAL A 54 -31.06 16.76 -5.86
N ALA A 55 -32.37 16.78 -5.63
CA ALA A 55 -33.05 17.71 -4.74
C ALA A 55 -32.73 17.37 -3.28
N GLU A 56 -32.33 18.40 -2.56
CA GLU A 56 -32.04 18.46 -1.14
C GLU A 56 -33.37 18.52 -0.36
N ASN A 57 -33.75 17.43 0.30
CA ASN A 57 -34.84 17.43 1.28
C ASN A 57 -34.23 17.48 2.69
N GLN A 58 -34.31 18.67 3.29
CA GLN A 58 -34.08 18.94 4.70
C GLN A 58 -35.31 18.45 5.49
N GLU A 59 -35.20 17.29 6.15
CA GLU A 59 -36.10 16.94 7.25
C GLU A 59 -35.43 17.28 8.59
N THR A 60 -36.07 18.21 9.27
CA THR A 60 -35.72 18.70 10.59
C THR A 60 -36.38 17.78 11.61
N GLU A 61 -35.62 16.84 12.19
CA GLU A 61 -36.11 15.99 13.27
C GLU A 61 -35.52 16.47 14.61
N SER A 62 -36.36 17.17 15.38
CA SER A 62 -36.13 17.51 16.77
C SER A 62 -36.59 16.35 17.66
N ASN A 63 -35.71 15.79 18.50
CA ASN A 63 -36.15 15.04 19.68
C ASN A 63 -35.16 15.16 20.86
N PRO A 64 -35.68 15.13 22.11
CA PRO A 64 -35.00 15.62 23.30
C PRO A 64 -34.14 14.56 23.98
N GLY A 65 -33.20 15.07 24.79
CA GLY A 65 -32.10 14.34 25.38
C GLY A 65 -32.48 13.20 26.34
N SER A 66 -31.62 12.18 26.31
CA SER A 66 -31.42 11.22 27.39
C SER A 66 -30.01 11.44 27.94
N PRO A 67 -29.86 12.02 29.14
CA PRO A 67 -28.57 12.12 29.82
C PRO A 67 -28.39 10.86 30.67
N ASN A 68 -27.48 9.94 30.29
CA ASN A 68 -26.68 9.12 31.23
C ASN A 68 -25.77 8.01 30.61
N ASP A 69 -25.74 7.79 29.30
CA ASP A 69 -24.93 6.67 28.72
C ASP A 69 -23.47 7.03 28.33
N SER A 70 -23.01 8.25 28.61
CA SER A 70 -21.64 8.70 28.25
C SER A 70 -20.53 8.13 29.14
N SER A 71 -20.85 7.40 30.21
CA SER A 71 -19.85 6.88 31.16
C SER A 71 -19.27 5.51 30.76
N GLU A 72 -20.04 4.62 30.12
CA GLU A 72 -19.52 3.29 29.71
C GLU A 72 -18.63 3.34 28.46
N LEU A 73 -18.90 4.27 27.54
CA LEU A 73 -18.07 4.49 26.34
C LEU A 73 -16.65 4.96 26.68
N SER A 74 -16.47 5.66 27.81
CA SER A 74 -15.16 6.11 28.27
C SER A 74 -14.26 4.96 28.76
N LEU A 75 -14.85 3.88 29.29
CA LEU A 75 -14.13 2.72 29.80
C LEU A 75 -13.69 1.77 28.69
N ALA A 76 -14.47 1.62 27.61
CA ALA A 76 -14.07 0.85 26.44
C ALA A 76 -12.91 1.51 25.66
N SER A 77 -12.86 2.85 25.63
CA SER A 77 -11.76 3.63 25.05
C SER A 77 -10.44 3.48 25.83
N SER A 78 -10.51 3.16 27.14
CA SER A 78 -9.34 3.05 28.01
C SER A 78 -8.48 1.77 27.84
N ARG A 79 -8.95 0.75 27.11
CA ARG A 79 -8.23 -0.53 27.03
C ARG A 79 -6.97 -0.50 26.17
N PHE A 80 -6.84 0.48 25.28
CA PHE A 80 -5.63 0.67 24.47
C PHE A 80 -5.42 2.16 24.22
N PRO A 81 -4.89 2.93 25.20
CA PRO A 81 -4.51 4.31 24.92
C PRO A 81 -3.40 4.27 23.86
N LEU A 82 -3.73 4.61 22.61
CA LEU A 82 -2.72 4.86 21.60
C LEU A 82 -1.82 5.97 22.16
N PRO A 83 -0.48 5.78 22.20
CA PRO A 83 0.40 6.78 22.77
C PRO A 83 0.22 8.11 22.04
N ASP A 84 0.29 9.25 22.75
CA ASP A 84 -0.04 10.57 22.20
C ASP A 84 0.72 10.93 20.92
N HIS A 85 1.93 10.39 20.71
CA HIS A 85 2.71 10.61 19.50
C HIS A 85 2.15 9.91 18.23
N TRP A 86 1.20 9.00 18.39
CA TRP A 86 0.47 8.32 17.30
C TRP A 86 -0.75 9.13 16.86
N LEU A 87 -1.19 10.07 17.69
CA LEU A 87 -2.31 10.96 17.45
C LEU A 87 -1.86 12.20 16.63
N GLY A 88 -0.80 12.09 15.83
CA GLY A 88 -0.28 13.21 15.04
C GLY A 88 0.19 14.40 15.89
N PRO A 89 0.56 15.53 15.26
CA PRO A 89 0.94 16.76 15.96
C PRO A 89 -0.30 17.46 16.57
N GLY A 90 -0.95 16.81 17.52
CA GLY A 90 -2.01 17.41 18.35
C GLY A 90 -1.41 18.26 19.46
N LYS A 91 -1.99 19.44 19.69
CA LYS A 91 -1.55 20.50 20.62
C LYS A 91 -1.05 19.97 21.97
N LYS A 92 0.18 20.35 22.31
CA LYS A 92 0.84 20.09 23.60
C LYS A 92 0.63 21.29 24.52
N ASP A 93 -0.23 21.15 25.51
CA ASP A 93 -0.19 22.02 26.70
C ASP A 93 0.49 21.29 27.89
N ALA A 94 0.81 19.99 27.74
CA ALA A 94 1.56 19.24 28.74
C ALA A 94 3.06 19.27 28.40
N HIS A 95 3.80 20.12 29.09
CA HIS A 95 5.26 20.27 29.03
C HIS A 95 5.92 19.07 29.74
N PRO A 96 6.52 18.08 29.04
CA PRO A 96 7.19 16.98 29.71
C PRO A 96 8.64 17.36 29.98
N HIS A 97 9.03 17.41 31.26
CA HIS A 97 10.36 17.85 31.68
C HIS A 97 11.52 16.87 31.31
N TRP A 98 11.25 15.72 30.70
CA TRP A 98 12.24 14.70 30.33
C TRP A 98 12.98 15.01 29.01
N GLN A 99 13.17 16.29 28.69
CA GLN A 99 13.54 16.77 27.36
C GLN A 99 15.06 16.74 27.09
N ASP A 100 15.64 15.54 27.18
CA ASP A 100 17.03 15.30 26.79
C ASP A 100 17.19 15.46 25.26
N SER A 101 18.14 16.27 24.81
CA SER A 101 18.25 16.74 23.42
C SER A 101 18.54 15.61 22.42
N ARG A 102 19.20 14.52 22.86
CA ARG A 102 19.35 13.28 22.08
C ARG A 102 18.03 12.55 21.86
N VAL A 103 17.15 12.56 22.86
CA VAL A 103 15.81 11.94 22.76
C VAL A 103 14.93 12.73 21.80
N ARG A 104 15.11 14.06 21.71
CA ARG A 104 14.40 14.92 20.75
C ARG A 104 14.80 14.65 19.29
N ALA A 105 16.09 14.47 19.02
CA ALA A 105 16.57 14.13 17.67
C ALA A 105 16.10 12.75 17.21
N MET A 106 16.19 11.73 18.09
CA MET A 106 15.67 10.39 17.81
C MET A 106 14.15 10.37 17.68
N ALA A 107 13.43 11.22 18.41
CA ALA A 107 11.99 11.37 18.25
C ALA A 107 11.62 11.92 16.85
N GLY A 108 12.40 12.87 16.33
CA GLY A 108 12.22 13.39 14.98
C GLY A 108 12.37 12.31 13.90
N VAL A 109 13.47 11.55 13.93
CA VAL A 109 13.71 10.49 12.94
C VAL A 109 12.64 9.41 13.00
N LYS A 110 12.25 8.97 14.21
CA LYS A 110 11.19 7.96 14.39
C LYS A 110 9.84 8.46 13.88
N GLN A 111 9.52 9.74 14.09
CA GLN A 111 8.30 10.34 13.60
C GLN A 111 8.29 10.44 12.08
N THR A 112 9.39 10.89 11.47
CA THR A 112 9.51 10.95 10.00
C THR A 112 9.41 9.56 9.38
N LEU A 113 10.10 8.57 9.94
CA LEU A 113 10.01 7.17 9.48
C LEU A 113 8.57 6.65 9.59
N PHE A 114 7.89 6.93 10.70
CA PHE A 114 6.50 6.51 10.91
C PHE A 114 5.56 7.15 9.89
N VAL A 115 5.64 8.48 9.70
CA VAL A 115 4.83 9.19 8.70
C VAL A 115 5.10 8.65 7.30
N PHE A 116 6.37 8.38 6.98
CA PHE A 116 6.77 7.79 5.71
C PHE A 116 6.17 6.39 5.52
N LEU A 117 6.26 5.52 6.54
CA LEU A 117 5.67 4.19 6.54
C LEU A 117 4.15 4.24 6.40
N CYS A 118 3.47 5.13 7.13
CA CYS A 118 2.02 5.31 7.01
C CYS A 118 1.62 5.80 5.62
N THR A 119 2.34 6.78 5.07
CA THR A 119 2.04 7.35 3.76
C THR A 119 2.23 6.31 2.66
N THR A 120 3.29 5.49 2.74
CA THR A 120 3.55 4.45 1.75
C THR A 120 2.62 3.24 1.91
N ALA A 121 2.34 2.80 3.13
CA ALA A 121 1.49 1.64 3.40
C ALA A 121 0.00 1.91 3.16
N LEU A 122 -0.49 3.09 3.56
CA LEU A 122 -1.91 3.39 3.70
C LEU A 122 -2.36 4.61 2.88
N CYS A 123 -1.43 5.33 2.23
CA CYS A 123 -1.68 6.59 1.54
C CYS A 123 -2.18 7.72 2.46
N TYR A 124 -1.91 7.62 3.77
CA TYR A 124 -2.25 8.63 4.77
C TYR A 124 -1.04 8.94 5.66
N ALA A 125 -0.86 10.21 6.00
CA ALA A 125 0.20 10.63 6.92
C ALA A 125 -0.10 10.30 8.39
N ASP A 126 -1.35 9.95 8.71
CA ASP A 126 -1.83 9.76 10.09
C ASP A 126 -2.65 8.47 10.21
N LEU A 127 -2.36 7.69 11.26
CA LEU A 127 -3.08 6.46 11.61
C LEU A 127 -4.43 6.76 12.26
N LYS A 128 -4.66 7.98 12.77
CA LYS A 128 -5.92 8.40 13.40
C LYS A 128 -7.14 8.12 12.54
N HIS A 129 -7.08 8.41 11.24
CA HIS A 129 -8.20 8.17 10.33
C HIS A 129 -8.57 6.68 10.25
N ILE A 130 -7.56 5.82 10.30
CA ILE A 130 -7.69 4.37 10.16
C ILE A 130 -8.15 3.77 11.48
N CYS A 131 -7.55 4.20 12.59
CA CYS A 131 -7.99 3.86 13.93
C CYS A 131 -9.45 4.27 14.15
N HIS A 132 -9.84 5.47 13.74
CA HIS A 132 -11.22 5.93 13.84
C HIS A 132 -12.17 5.12 12.94
N ALA A 133 -11.76 4.74 11.72
CA ALA A 133 -12.58 3.91 10.85
C ALA A 133 -12.80 2.49 11.43
N ILE A 134 -11.81 1.96 12.17
CA ILE A 134 -11.85 0.60 12.71
C ILE A 134 -12.54 0.56 14.08
N CYS A 135 -12.19 1.46 15.00
CA CYS A 135 -12.67 1.43 16.38
C CYS A 135 -14.14 1.85 16.54
N PHE A 136 -14.65 2.73 15.67
CA PHE A 136 -16.06 3.19 15.71
C PHE A 136 -17.00 2.34 14.83
N HIS A 137 -16.49 1.26 14.22
CA HIS A 137 -17.30 0.33 13.45
C HIS A 137 -18.42 -0.38 14.26
N PRO A 138 -18.20 -0.82 15.52
CA PRO A 138 -19.17 -1.70 16.20
C PRO A 138 -20.44 -0.98 16.67
N GLU A 139 -20.42 0.34 16.88
CA GLU A 139 -21.58 1.07 17.42
C GLU A 139 -22.51 1.63 16.35
N ASN A 140 -21.98 2.05 15.18
CA ASN A 140 -22.77 2.83 14.22
C ASN A 140 -23.20 2.07 12.95
N HIS A 141 -22.96 0.75 12.86
CA HIS A 141 -23.26 -0.03 11.64
C HIS A 141 -22.76 0.62 10.34
N ASP A 142 -21.70 1.42 10.43
CA ASP A 142 -21.28 2.37 9.40
C ASP A 142 -20.32 1.69 8.42
N GLU A 143 -20.77 0.59 7.79
CA GLU A 143 -19.98 -0.26 6.87
C GLU A 143 -19.39 0.54 5.71
N THR A 144 -20.03 1.65 5.36
CA THR A 144 -19.64 2.55 4.26
C THR A 144 -18.23 3.10 4.44
N ARG A 145 -17.83 3.49 5.66
CA ARG A 145 -16.50 4.07 5.93
C ARG A 145 -15.39 3.04 5.79
N TRP A 146 -15.61 1.86 6.38
CA TRP A 146 -14.67 0.75 6.28
C TRP A 146 -14.50 0.28 4.83
N ASN A 147 -15.60 0.15 4.10
CA ASN A 147 -15.59 -0.23 2.69
C ASN A 147 -14.85 0.82 1.84
N LYS A 148 -15.03 2.11 2.13
CA LYS A 148 -14.30 3.19 1.46
C LYS A 148 -12.79 3.11 1.71
N LEU A 149 -12.37 2.94 2.96
CA LEU A 149 -10.96 2.81 3.33
C LEU A 149 -10.32 1.57 2.68
N THR A 150 -10.98 0.41 2.80
CA THR A 150 -10.49 -0.85 2.23
C THR A 150 -10.40 -0.78 0.71
N ARG A 151 -11.39 -0.16 0.06
CA ARG A 151 -11.38 0.10 -1.40
C ARG A 151 -10.20 0.97 -1.80
N GLN A 152 -9.89 2.01 -1.03
CA GLN A 152 -8.76 2.90 -1.32
C GLN A 152 -7.41 2.17 -1.19
N ILE A 153 -7.20 1.44 -0.09
CA ILE A 153 -5.98 0.64 0.11
C ILE A 153 -5.84 -0.40 -1.00
N ARG A 154 -6.94 -1.10 -1.34
CA ARG A 154 -6.97 -2.07 -2.43
C ARG A 154 -6.61 -1.44 -3.77
N ASN A 155 -7.17 -0.28 -4.10
CA ASN A 155 -6.87 0.43 -5.35
C ASN A 155 -5.39 0.84 -5.42
N ALA A 156 -4.82 1.34 -4.31
CA ALA A 156 -3.40 1.66 -4.23
C ALA A 156 -2.51 0.43 -4.45
N MET A 157 -2.81 -0.68 -3.76
CA MET A 157 -2.09 -1.95 -3.92
C MET A 157 -2.23 -2.53 -5.33
N GLN A 158 -3.40 -2.41 -5.97
CA GLN A 158 -3.58 -2.80 -7.37
C GLN A 158 -2.71 -1.97 -8.31
N GLY A 159 -2.55 -0.67 -8.05
CA GLY A 159 -1.60 0.18 -8.78
C GLY A 159 -0.17 -0.33 -8.64
N VAL A 160 0.26 -0.66 -7.41
CA VAL A 160 1.59 -1.24 -7.13
C VAL A 160 1.79 -2.56 -7.88
N VAL A 161 0.80 -3.46 -7.86
CA VAL A 161 0.84 -4.74 -8.60
C VAL A 161 0.97 -4.51 -10.11
N LEU A 162 0.24 -3.56 -10.67
CA LEU A 162 0.29 -3.23 -12.09
C LEU A 162 1.67 -2.67 -12.48
N TRP A 163 2.21 -1.75 -11.69
CA TRP A 163 3.56 -1.21 -11.88
C TRP A 163 4.65 -2.28 -11.75
N ALA A 164 4.57 -3.14 -10.74
CA ALA A 164 5.50 -4.25 -10.56
C ALA A 164 5.47 -5.22 -11.75
N THR A 165 4.26 -5.60 -12.21
CA THR A 165 4.10 -6.50 -13.36
C THR A 165 4.65 -5.88 -14.64
N PHE A 166 4.41 -4.59 -14.85
CA PHE A 166 4.97 -3.84 -15.98
C PHE A 166 6.50 -3.80 -15.94
N MET A 167 7.10 -3.51 -14.77
CA MET A 167 8.55 -3.51 -14.60
C MET A 167 9.15 -4.90 -14.79
N CYS A 168 8.50 -5.95 -14.29
CA CYS A 168 8.90 -7.33 -14.55
C CYS A 168 8.86 -7.66 -16.03
N ALA A 169 7.79 -7.31 -16.74
CA ALA A 169 7.67 -7.55 -18.18
C ALA A 169 8.77 -6.83 -18.97
N LEU A 170 9.06 -5.56 -18.64
CA LEU A 170 10.16 -4.82 -19.22
C LEU A 170 11.50 -5.51 -18.98
N CYS A 171 11.81 -5.87 -17.74
CA CYS A 171 13.06 -6.56 -17.41
C CYS A 171 13.16 -7.91 -18.17
N THR A 172 12.07 -8.68 -18.23
CA THR A 172 12.02 -9.94 -18.99
C THR A 172 12.31 -9.70 -20.46
N SER A 173 11.70 -8.69 -21.10
CA SER A 173 11.99 -8.37 -22.50
C SER A 173 13.46 -8.05 -22.73
N PHE A 174 14.11 -7.29 -21.83
CA PHE A 174 15.55 -7.01 -21.94
C PHE A 174 16.44 -8.24 -21.70
N ILE A 175 15.97 -9.20 -20.89
CA ILE A 175 16.71 -10.44 -20.60
C ILE A 175 16.58 -11.44 -21.76
N THR A 176 15.41 -11.52 -22.40
CA THR A 176 15.12 -12.56 -23.41
C THR A 176 15.36 -12.13 -24.84
N GLN A 177 15.34 -10.83 -25.14
CA GLN A 177 15.60 -10.35 -26.49
C GLN A 177 17.10 -10.24 -26.75
N ASP A 178 17.53 -10.82 -27.88
CA ASP A 178 18.84 -10.53 -28.44
C ASP A 178 18.93 -9.03 -28.76
N ALA A 179 20.03 -8.40 -28.33
CA ALA A 179 20.20 -6.96 -28.47
C ALA A 179 20.10 -6.55 -29.96
N PRO A 180 19.10 -5.74 -30.37
CA PRO A 180 18.85 -5.45 -31.78
C PRO A 180 20.01 -4.68 -32.44
N MET A 181 20.90 -4.06 -31.65
CA MET A 181 22.14 -3.43 -32.12
C MET A 181 23.24 -3.53 -31.05
N GLN A 182 24.17 -4.47 -31.22
CA GLN A 182 25.36 -4.61 -30.35
C GLN A 182 26.28 -3.37 -30.36
N SER A 183 26.18 -2.54 -31.41
CA SER A 183 27.05 -1.37 -31.59
C SER A 183 26.70 -0.18 -30.68
N ILE A 184 25.46 -0.06 -30.21
CA ILE A 184 24.99 1.09 -29.44
C ILE A 184 25.07 0.83 -27.93
N PHE A 185 24.89 -0.43 -27.51
CA PHE A 185 25.03 -0.86 -26.14
C PHE A 185 25.77 -2.19 -26.11
N PRO A 186 26.95 -2.28 -25.47
CA PRO A 186 27.64 -3.55 -25.26
C PRO A 186 26.91 -4.37 -24.18
N TYR A 187 25.77 -4.95 -24.57
CA TYR A 187 24.98 -5.88 -23.73
C TYR A 187 25.76 -7.17 -23.39
N THR A 188 26.90 -7.40 -24.02
CA THR A 188 27.82 -8.51 -23.74
C THR A 188 28.55 -8.37 -22.41
N HIS A 189 28.55 -7.20 -21.75
CA HIS A 189 29.11 -7.10 -20.41
C HIS A 189 28.22 -7.82 -19.38
N PRO A 190 28.79 -8.59 -18.45
CA PRO A 190 28.01 -9.30 -17.44
C PRO A 190 27.34 -8.34 -16.42
N ALA A 191 27.88 -7.14 -16.23
CA ALA A 191 27.39 -6.16 -15.27
C ALA A 191 25.92 -5.74 -15.52
N PRO A 192 25.51 -5.20 -16.70
CA PRO A 192 24.12 -4.84 -16.99
C PRO A 192 23.15 -6.00 -16.72
N TYR A 193 23.53 -7.21 -17.14
CA TYR A 193 22.71 -8.40 -16.98
C TYR A 193 22.38 -8.67 -15.51
N HIS A 194 23.37 -8.57 -14.61
CA HIS A 194 23.14 -8.73 -13.17
C HIS A 194 22.22 -7.63 -12.59
N PHE A 195 22.34 -6.38 -13.05
CA PHE A 195 21.44 -5.30 -12.60
C PHE A 195 19.98 -5.54 -13.04
N PHE A 196 19.77 -5.99 -14.28
CA PHE A 196 18.43 -6.34 -14.76
C PHE A 196 17.84 -7.53 -14.00
N LEU A 197 18.64 -8.57 -13.74
CA LEU A 197 18.21 -9.71 -12.93
C LEU A 197 17.87 -9.32 -11.49
N LEU A 198 18.70 -8.48 -10.86
CA LEU A 198 18.47 -8.03 -9.49
C LEU A 198 17.23 -7.12 -9.40
N SER A 199 17.03 -6.23 -10.38
CA SER A 199 15.80 -5.43 -10.51
C SER A 199 14.57 -6.30 -10.70
N PHE A 200 14.65 -7.32 -11.59
CA PHE A 200 13.57 -8.28 -11.80
C PHE A 200 13.23 -9.03 -10.51
N ALA A 201 14.24 -9.55 -9.81
CA ALA A 201 14.06 -10.25 -8.54
C ALA A 201 13.45 -9.34 -7.45
N ALA A 202 13.89 -8.08 -7.36
CA ALA A 202 13.31 -7.10 -6.45
C ALA A 202 11.83 -6.82 -6.77
N CYS A 203 11.48 -6.60 -8.04
CA CYS A 203 10.10 -6.40 -8.46
C CYS A 203 9.22 -7.62 -8.15
N LEU A 204 9.71 -8.83 -8.43
CA LEU A 204 9.00 -10.09 -8.16
C LEU A 204 8.83 -10.33 -6.66
N GLY A 205 9.85 -9.99 -5.87
CA GLY A 205 9.82 -9.99 -4.41
C GLY A 205 8.76 -9.05 -3.83
N GLY A 206 8.51 -7.90 -4.45
CA GLY A 206 7.45 -6.97 -4.06
C GLY A 206 6.04 -7.39 -4.52
N LEU A 207 5.96 -8.06 -5.67
CA LEU A 207 4.71 -8.51 -6.28
C LEU A 207 3.99 -9.57 -5.42
N SER A 208 4.74 -10.54 -4.90
CA SER A 208 4.20 -11.62 -4.05
C SER A 208 3.47 -11.11 -2.79
N PRO A 209 4.08 -10.29 -1.91
CA PRO A 209 3.39 -9.73 -0.74
C PRO A 209 2.29 -8.76 -1.13
N ALA A 210 2.40 -8.01 -2.23
CA ALA A 210 1.31 -7.15 -2.70
C ALA A 210 0.04 -7.96 -3.01
N ALA A 211 0.19 -9.07 -3.75
CA ALA A 211 -0.92 -9.99 -4.04
C ALA A 211 -1.47 -10.62 -2.75
N GLY A 212 -0.58 -11.04 -1.84
CA GLY A 212 -0.96 -11.57 -0.53
C GLY A 212 -1.80 -10.59 0.28
N ILE A 213 -1.37 -9.33 0.38
CA ILE A 213 -2.09 -8.25 1.08
C ILE A 213 -3.47 -8.03 0.46
N VAL A 214 -3.60 -8.01 -0.87
CA VAL A 214 -4.90 -7.85 -1.54
C VAL A 214 -5.85 -9.00 -1.19
N LEU A 215 -5.37 -10.25 -1.21
CA LEU A 215 -6.17 -11.43 -0.84
C LEU A 215 -6.60 -11.37 0.63
N ILE A 216 -5.69 -10.97 1.50
CA ILE A 216 -5.90 -10.73 2.94
C ILE A 216 -7.01 -9.70 3.15
N LEU A 217 -6.94 -8.54 2.48
CA LEU A 217 -7.93 -7.48 2.60
C LEU A 217 -9.32 -7.88 2.10
N LEU A 218 -9.41 -8.84 1.16
CA LEU A 218 -10.70 -9.37 0.70
C LEU A 218 -11.38 -10.30 1.71
N LYS A 219 -10.61 -10.92 2.62
CA LYS A 219 -11.10 -11.94 3.55
C LYS A 219 -11.32 -11.42 4.96
N PHE A 220 -10.65 -10.35 5.36
CA PHE A 220 -10.72 -9.91 6.74
C PHE A 220 -11.97 -9.10 7.09
N LYS A 221 -12.52 -9.44 8.26
CA LYS A 221 -13.57 -8.67 8.91
C LYS A 221 -12.95 -7.57 9.80
N PRO A 222 -13.58 -6.39 9.92
CA PRO A 222 -13.11 -5.30 10.79
C PRO A 222 -12.67 -5.71 12.21
N PRO A 223 -13.43 -6.53 12.98
CA PRO A 223 -13.05 -6.85 14.35
C PRO A 223 -11.73 -7.64 14.45
N TRP A 224 -11.43 -8.49 13.47
CA TRP A 224 -10.20 -9.26 13.45
C TRP A 224 -8.98 -8.37 13.18
N ILE A 225 -9.13 -7.39 12.28
CA ILE A 225 -8.09 -6.41 11.95
C ILE A 225 -7.79 -5.55 13.17
N GLN A 226 -8.81 -5.13 13.90
CA GLN A 226 -8.63 -4.38 15.15
C GLN A 226 -7.77 -5.18 16.14
N GLN A 227 -8.12 -6.44 16.38
CA GLN A 227 -7.40 -7.29 17.33
C GLN A 227 -5.97 -7.60 16.88
N THR A 228 -5.74 -7.81 15.59
CA THR A 228 -4.43 -8.26 15.08
C THR A 228 -3.48 -7.09 14.83
N LEU A 229 -3.95 -5.98 14.24
CA LEU A 229 -3.10 -4.83 13.94
C LEU A 229 -2.80 -4.01 15.19
N PHE A 230 -3.80 -3.79 16.07
CA PHE A 230 -3.67 -2.88 17.21
C PHE A 230 -3.38 -3.58 18.54
N SER A 231 -3.03 -4.88 18.53
CA SER A 231 -2.67 -5.60 19.77
C SER A 231 -1.48 -4.99 20.50
N SER A 232 -0.45 -4.59 19.76
CA SER A 232 0.77 -4.00 20.33
C SER A 232 1.45 -3.03 19.37
N LYS A 233 2.28 -2.14 19.93
CA LYS A 233 3.08 -1.17 19.13
C LYS A 233 3.94 -1.87 18.09
N PHE A 234 4.57 -2.98 18.48
CA PHE A 234 5.42 -3.78 17.60
C PHE A 234 4.63 -4.36 16.41
N HIS A 235 3.39 -4.81 16.64
CA HIS A 235 2.53 -5.32 15.57
C HIS A 235 2.16 -4.22 14.57
N VAL A 236 1.87 -3.00 15.04
CA VAL A 236 1.57 -1.91 14.10
C VAL A 236 2.78 -1.54 13.24
N TYR A 237 3.98 -1.43 13.82
CA TYR A 237 5.18 -1.19 13.01
C TYR A 237 5.45 -2.32 12.03
N THR A 238 5.33 -3.57 12.46
CA THR A 238 5.56 -4.75 11.60
C THR A 238 4.59 -4.79 10.43
N THR A 239 3.31 -4.51 10.69
CA THR A 239 2.27 -4.50 9.66
C THR A 239 2.44 -3.32 8.70
N LEU A 240 2.81 -2.13 9.19
CA LEU A 240 3.18 -0.99 8.34
C LEU A 240 4.38 -1.30 7.45
N ILE A 241 5.43 -1.93 8.00
CA ILE A 241 6.60 -2.37 7.21
C ILE A 241 6.15 -3.36 6.13
N LEU A 242 5.36 -4.37 6.49
CA LEU A 242 4.86 -5.37 5.55
C LEU A 242 4.01 -4.75 4.44
N PHE A 243 3.16 -3.77 4.76
CA PHE A 243 2.32 -3.07 3.78
C PHE A 243 3.13 -2.11 2.90
N SER A 244 4.16 -1.46 3.44
CA SER A 244 5.02 -0.58 2.65
C SER A 244 5.98 -1.35 1.73
N TYR A 245 6.35 -2.58 2.11
CA TYR A 245 7.38 -3.38 1.45
C TYR A 245 7.20 -3.51 -0.08
N PRO A 246 6.01 -3.81 -0.63
CA PRO A 246 5.78 -3.82 -2.07
C PRO A 246 6.23 -2.54 -2.79
N ALA A 247 5.90 -1.37 -2.24
CA ALA A 247 6.27 -0.09 -2.83
C ALA A 247 7.80 0.11 -2.79
N TRP A 248 8.42 -0.16 -1.65
CA TRP A 248 9.88 -0.08 -1.48
C TRP A 248 10.63 -1.01 -2.43
N SER A 249 10.11 -2.21 -2.67
CA SER A 249 10.71 -3.19 -3.58
C SER A 249 10.74 -2.69 -5.03
N ILE A 250 9.66 -2.04 -5.47
CA ILE A 250 9.60 -1.42 -6.80
C ILE A 250 10.57 -0.23 -6.88
N TYR A 251 10.60 0.64 -5.86
CA TYR A 251 11.54 1.75 -5.82
C TYR A 251 12.99 1.28 -5.85
N ALA A 252 13.31 0.19 -5.15
CA ALA A 252 14.65 -0.42 -5.17
C ALA A 252 15.00 -0.95 -6.57
N GLY A 253 14.08 -1.65 -7.25
CA GLY A 253 14.27 -2.10 -8.64
C GLY A 253 14.51 -0.92 -9.60
N LEU A 254 13.71 0.14 -9.49
CA LEU A 254 13.88 1.37 -10.27
C LEU A 254 15.23 2.05 -10.00
N LEU A 255 15.63 2.17 -8.73
CA LEU A 255 16.91 2.77 -8.36
C LEU A 255 18.08 1.96 -8.93
N LEU A 256 18.01 0.63 -8.91
CA LEU A 256 19.03 -0.23 -9.52
C LEU A 256 19.16 0.03 -11.04
N LEU A 257 18.04 0.16 -11.74
CA LEU A 257 18.03 0.51 -13.17
C LEU A 257 18.59 1.93 -13.43
N CYS A 258 18.26 2.89 -12.58
CA CYS A 258 18.79 4.25 -12.68
C CYS A 258 20.30 4.31 -12.43
N ILE A 259 20.78 3.64 -11.38
CA ILE A 259 22.21 3.53 -11.06
C ILE A 259 22.95 2.88 -12.21
N HIS A 260 22.40 1.79 -12.75
CA HIS A 260 22.96 1.12 -13.91
C HIS A 260 23.15 2.08 -15.09
N ARG A 261 22.11 2.87 -15.41
CA ARG A 261 22.17 3.89 -16.47
C ARG A 261 23.21 4.98 -16.17
N ALA A 262 23.32 5.44 -14.93
CA ALA A 262 24.29 6.47 -14.54
C ALA A 262 25.75 5.98 -14.64
N CYS A 263 26.01 4.75 -14.20
CA CYS A 263 27.32 4.11 -14.31
C CYS A 263 27.70 3.88 -15.78
N ASN A 264 26.79 3.36 -16.60
CA ASN A 264 27.06 3.14 -18.02
C ASN A 264 27.17 4.44 -18.82
N GLY A 265 26.39 5.47 -18.49
CA GLY A 265 26.48 6.78 -19.15
C GLY A 265 27.83 7.45 -18.94
N SER A 266 28.40 7.34 -17.73
CA SER A 266 29.73 7.87 -17.44
C SER A 266 30.82 7.09 -18.17
N VAL A 267 30.67 5.76 -18.27
CA VAL A 267 31.61 4.90 -19.01
C VAL A 267 31.52 5.13 -20.53
N CYS A 268 30.32 5.35 -21.07
CA CYS A 268 30.15 5.68 -22.49
C CYS A 268 30.79 7.02 -22.86
N ILE A 269 30.74 8.03 -21.99
CA ILE A 269 31.45 9.30 -22.25
C ILE A 269 32.95 9.07 -22.33
N VAL A 270 33.52 8.27 -21.41
CA VAL A 270 34.97 7.99 -21.41
C VAL A 270 35.40 7.17 -22.62
N ILE A 271 34.63 6.15 -23.02
CA ILE A 271 34.97 5.30 -24.17
C ILE A 271 34.80 6.05 -25.49
N ILE A 272 33.77 6.91 -25.62
CA ILE A 272 33.60 7.74 -26.82
C ILE A 272 34.75 8.75 -26.91
N ASP A 273 35.13 9.39 -25.80
CA ASP A 273 36.24 10.35 -25.78
C ASP A 273 37.57 9.70 -26.19
N GLU A 274 37.88 8.50 -25.69
CA GLU A 274 39.11 7.79 -26.04
C GLU A 274 39.13 7.38 -27.54
N LYS A 275 38.01 6.88 -28.06
CA LYS A 275 37.90 6.49 -29.47
C LYS A 275 37.90 7.70 -30.42
N LEU A 276 37.30 8.81 -30.00
CA LEU A 276 37.30 10.06 -30.77
C LEU A 276 38.70 10.68 -30.76
N SER A 277 39.38 10.66 -29.62
CA SER A 277 40.77 11.09 -29.48
C SER A 277 41.69 10.30 -30.41
N HIS A 278 41.56 8.97 -30.45
CA HIS A 278 42.36 8.14 -31.35
C HIS A 278 42.11 8.44 -32.84
N ARG A 279 40.84 8.65 -33.24
CA ARG A 279 40.52 9.00 -34.64
C ARG A 279 40.97 10.40 -35.03
N VAL A 280 40.90 11.36 -34.11
CA VAL A 280 41.43 12.72 -34.32
C VAL A 280 42.96 12.67 -34.47
N GLN A 281 43.63 11.82 -33.70
CA GLN A 281 45.07 11.64 -33.76
C GLN A 281 45.52 10.98 -35.08
N GLU A 282 44.81 9.95 -35.56
CA GLU A 282 45.06 9.32 -36.87
C GLU A 282 44.83 10.28 -38.05
N ALA A 283 43.78 11.11 -37.98
CA ALA A 283 43.51 12.12 -39.00
C ALA A 283 44.63 13.18 -39.05
N SER A 284 45.14 13.61 -37.89
CA SER A 284 46.25 14.57 -37.80
C SER A 284 47.55 14.02 -38.39
N ILE A 285 47.86 12.74 -38.14
CA ILE A 285 49.07 12.10 -38.70
C ILE A 285 48.96 11.98 -40.22
N THR A 286 47.79 11.59 -40.72
CA THR A 286 47.55 11.44 -42.16
C THR A 286 47.70 12.78 -42.90
N GLU A 287 47.17 13.88 -42.34
CA GLU A 287 47.32 15.21 -42.93
C GLU A 287 48.80 15.67 -42.96
N ARG A 288 49.59 15.36 -41.91
CA ARG A 288 51.03 15.68 -41.90
C ARG A 288 51.81 14.90 -42.96
N ILE A 289 51.51 13.63 -43.16
CA ILE A 289 52.19 12.79 -44.16
C ILE A 289 51.93 13.35 -45.56
N VAL A 290 50.68 13.67 -45.90
CA VAL A 290 50.30 14.23 -47.21
C VAL A 290 51.00 15.58 -47.46
N ARG A 291 51.16 16.43 -46.44
CA ARG A 291 51.81 17.74 -46.59
C ARG A 291 53.34 17.67 -46.70
N SER A 292 53.95 16.55 -46.32
CA SER A 292 55.42 16.38 -46.29
C SER A 292 56.02 15.72 -47.53
N SER A 293 55.22 15.23 -48.48
CA SER A 293 55.73 14.66 -49.72
C SER A 293 56.15 15.76 -50.70
N PRO A 294 57.45 15.93 -51.00
CA PRO A 294 57.90 16.85 -52.04
C PRO A 294 57.51 16.30 -53.42
N LEU A 295 56.83 17.15 -54.19
CA LEU A 295 56.57 16.97 -55.62
C LEU A 295 57.86 17.07 -56.44
#